data_AF-A0A089LXG9-F1
#
_entry.id   AF-A0A089LXG9-F1
#
_cell.length_a   1.000
_cell.length_b   1.000
_cell.length_c   1.000
_cell.angle_alpha   90.00
_cell.angle_beta   90.00
_cell.angle_gamma   90.00
#
_symmetry.space_group_name_H-M   'P 1'
#
loop_
_entity.id
_entity.type
_entity.pdbx_description
1 polymer ?
#
loop_
_entity_poly.entity_id
_entity_poly.type
_entity_poly.pdbx_seq_one_letter_code
_entity_poly.pdbx_strand_id
1 'polypeptide(L)' 'MPYTLMKNVEFFTAALSRKYVFALQLGPDGMYSRVGTGIVEMFSDDLVRLKNFDGTATLYSRNDTKFQH' A
#
# COMPACT_ATOMS: atom_id res chain seq x y z
N MET A 1 -15.33 -4.71 4.16
CA MET A 1 -14.34 -5.30 5.07
C MET A 1 -12.95 -4.98 4.55
N PRO A 2 -11.97 -4.67 5.41
CA PRO A 2 -10.61 -4.37 4.96
C PRO A 2 -10.05 -5.58 4.22
N TYR A 3 -9.68 -5.41 2.96
CA TYR A 3 -9.04 -6.45 2.15
C TYR A 3 -7.54 -6.19 2.10
N THR A 4 -6.75 -7.18 2.48
CA THR A 4 -5.28 -7.07 2.47
C THR A 4 -4.75 -7.47 1.10
N LEU A 5 -3.92 -6.62 0.50
CA LEU A 5 -3.25 -6.88 -0.76
C LEU A 5 -1.93 -7.60 -0.49
N MET A 6 -1.76 -8.78 -1.08
CA MET A 6 -0.60 -9.65 -0.93
C MET A 6 -0.02 -10.11 -2.26
N LYS A 7 -0.79 -10.16 -3.35
CA LYS A 7 -0.35 -10.66 -4.67
C LYS A 7 -0.27 -9.53 -5.69
N ASN A 8 0.63 -9.66 -6.67
CA ASN A 8 0.81 -8.67 -7.73
C ASN A 8 -0.48 -8.40 -8.51
N VAL A 9 -1.30 -9.43 -8.72
CA VAL A 9 -2.61 -9.28 -9.38
C VAL A 9 -3.55 -8.36 -8.59
N GLU A 10 -3.50 -8.39 -7.27
CA GLU A 10 -4.35 -7.55 -6.42
C GLU A 10 -3.88 -6.08 -6.47
N PHE A 11 -2.56 -5.84 -6.43
CA PHE A 11 -1.98 -4.51 -6.64
C PHE A 11 -2.28 -3.97 -8.04
N PHE A 12 -2.22 -4.82 -9.07
CA PHE A 12 -2.60 -4.47 -10.43
C PHE A 12 -4.07 -4.07 -10.52
N THR A 13 -4.99 -4.85 -9.92
CA THR A 13 -6.41 -4.50 -9.87
C THR A 13 -6.65 -3.20 -9.11
N ALA A 14 -5.96 -2.98 -7.99
CA ALA A 14 -6.06 -1.73 -7.23
C ALA A 14 -5.57 -0.51 -8.03
N ALA A 15 -4.48 -0.65 -8.78
CA ALA A 15 -3.96 0.37 -9.68
C ALA A 15 -4.97 0.69 -10.80
N LEU A 16 -5.49 -0.34 -11.48
CA LEU A 16 -6.43 -0.20 -12.59
C LEU A 16 -7.75 0.45 -12.16
N SER A 17 -8.27 0.05 -11.00
CA SER A 17 -9.50 0.62 -10.42
C SER A 17 -9.29 1.97 -9.74
N ARG A 18 -8.04 2.47 -9.69
CA ARG A 18 -7.66 3.70 -8.98
C ARG A 18 -8.14 3.72 -7.53
N LYS A 19 -8.13 2.56 -6.88
CA LYS A 19 -8.61 2.42 -5.50
C LYS A 19 -7.54 2.91 -4.52
N TYR A 20 -7.97 3.60 -3.47
CA TYR A 20 -7.08 4.03 -2.40
C TYR A 20 -6.65 2.83 -1.55
N VAL A 21 -5.35 2.72 -1.36
CA VAL A 21 -4.67 1.72 -0.55
C VAL A 21 -4.01 2.42 0.63
N PHE A 22 -4.19 1.85 1.82
CA PHE A 22 -3.50 2.25 3.04
C PHE A 22 -2.24 1.41 3.23
N ALA A 23 -1.13 2.09 3.53
CA ALA A 23 0.11 1.47 3.97
C ALA A 23 0.14 1.45 5.50
N LEU A 24 0.29 0.26 6.07
CA LEU A 24 0.27 -0.01 7.51
C LEU A 24 1.61 -0.65 7.89
N GLN A 25 2.28 -0.12 8.91
CA GLN A 25 3.51 -0.70 9.46
C GLN A 25 3.32 -1.03 10.94
N LEU A 26 4.04 -2.04 11.40
CA LEU A 26 4.00 -2.46 12.80
C LEU A 26 4.82 -1.46 13.65
N GLY A 27 4.16 -0.82 14.61
CA GLY A 27 4.80 0.08 15.57
C GLY A 27 5.57 -0.68 16.67
N PRO A 28 6.40 0.02 17.46
CA PRO A 28 7.12 -0.57 18.60
C PRO A 28 6.21 -1.13 19.70
N ASP A 29 4.96 -0.68 19.73
CA ASP A 29 3.89 -1.13 20.61
C ASP A 29 3.22 -2.44 20.13
N GLY A 30 3.65 -2.97 18.98
CA GLY A 30 3.07 -4.16 18.37
C GLY A 30 1.74 -3.91 17.65
N MET A 31 1.33 -2.65 17.47
CA MET A 31 0.10 -2.30 16.75
C MET A 31 0.40 -1.81 15.34
N TYR A 32 -0.48 -2.13 14.38
CA TYR A 32 -0.37 -1.60 13.02
C TYR A 32 -0.85 -0.16 12.99
N SER A 33 0.02 0.74 12.56
CA SER A 33 -0.29 2.15 12.36
C SER A 33 -0.24 2.50 10.87
N ARG A 34 -1.18 3.35 10.43
CA ARG A 34 -1.18 3.86 9.07
C ARG A 34 -0.05 4.86 8.89
N VAL A 35 0.91 4.51 8.04
CA VAL A 35 2.05 5.36 7.67
C VAL A 35 1.84 6.06 6.33
N GLY A 36 0.88 5.61 5.53
CA GLY A 36 0.62 6.19 4.22
C GLY A 36 -0.74 5.83 3.62
N THR A 37 -1.11 6.57 2.59
CA THR A 37 -2.32 6.34 1.79
C THR A 37 -2.09 6.82 0.36
N GLY A 38 -2.66 6.13 -0.62
CA GLY A 38 -2.58 6.56 -2.01
C GLY A 38 -3.06 5.51 -3.00
N ILE A 39 -2.97 5.84 -4.29
CA ILE A 39 -3.25 4.92 -5.39
C ILE A 39 -1.95 4.22 -5.78
N VAL A 40 -2.01 2.93 -6.08
CA VAL A 40 -0.85 2.18 -6.57
C VAL A 40 -0.41 2.73 -7.93
N GLU A 41 0.80 3.28 -7.98
CA GLU A 41 1.42 3.79 -9.22
C GLU A 41 2.43 2.78 -9.79
N MET A 42 3.09 2.02 -8.92
CA MET A 42 4.04 0.96 -9.29
C MET A 42 3.99 -0.16 -8.25
N PHE A 43 4.19 -1.39 -8.68
CA PHE A 43 4.42 -2.53 -7.79
C PHE A 43 5.47 -3.47 -8.39
N SER A 44 6.23 -4.13 -7.52
CA SER A 44 7.10 -5.27 -7.79
C SER A 44 6.93 -6.28 -6.66
N ASP A 45 7.67 -7.39 -6.71
CA ASP A 45 7.63 -8.41 -5.66
C ASP A 45 8.05 -7.87 -4.28
N ASP A 46 8.92 -6.85 -4.26
CA ASP A 46 9.49 -6.29 -3.04
C ASP A 46 8.93 -4.91 -2.66
N LEU A 47 8.46 -4.13 -3.63
CA LEU A 47 8.18 -2.71 -3.45
C LEU A 47 6.81 -2.32 -4.00
N VAL A 48 6.15 -1.36 -3.36
CA VAL A 48 4.92 -0.74 -3.84
C VAL A 48 5.05 0.76 -3.69
N ARG A 49 4.74 1.49 -4.77
CA ARG A 49 4.67 2.95 -4.76
C ARG A 49 3.23 3.40 -4.70
N LEU A 50 2.92 4.19 -3.67
CA LEU A 50 1.61 4.83 -3.54
C LEU A 50 1.75 6.31 -3.88
N LYS A 51 0.88 6.80 -4.76
CA LYS A 51 0.71 8.21 -5.08
C LYS A 51 -0.45 8.77 -4.28
N ASN A 52 -0.14 9.76 -3.45
CA ASN A 52 -1.11 10.43 -2.61
C ASN A 52 -1.86 11.52 -3.39
N PHE A 53 -2.93 12.08 -2.80
CA PHE A 53 -3.79 13.05 -3.47
C PHE A 53 -3.06 14.37 -3.81
N ASP A 54 -2.09 14.75 -2.99
CA ASP A 54 -1.23 15.92 -3.21
C ASP A 54 -0.19 15.71 -4.34
N GLY A 55 -0.19 14.54 -4.98
CA GLY A 55 0.73 14.18 -6.05
C GLY A 55 2.07 13.63 -5.57
N THR A 56 2.34 13.62 -4.26
CA THR A 56 3.54 13.00 -3.69
C THR A 56 3.48 11.49 -3.88
N ALA A 57 4.61 10.88 -4.16
CA ALA A 57 4.73 9.44 -4.32
C ALA A 57 5.71 8.90 -3.27
N THR A 58 5.28 7.88 -2.54
CA THR A 58 6.11 7.22 -1.52
C THR A 58 6.26 5.75 -1.86
N LEU A 59 7.49 5.25 -1.71
CA LEU A 59 7.84 3.87 -1.96
C LEU A 59 7.89 3.11 -0.63
N TYR A 60 7.20 1.98 -0.57
CA TYR A 60 7.08 1.14 0.61
C TYR A 60 7.59 -0.27 0.29
N SER A 61 8.26 -0.90 1.25
CA SER A 61 8.65 -2.30 1.14
C SER A 61 7.48 -3.22 1.52
N ARG A 62 7.35 -4.35 0.82
CA ARG A 62 6.31 -5.36 1.09
C ARG A 62 6.65 -6.28 2.26
N ASN A 63 7.91 -6.26 2.72
CA ASN A 63 8.37 -7.10 3.81
C ASN A 63 7.95 -6.56 5.18
N ASP A 64 7.84 -5.25 5.32
CA ASP A 64 7.56 -4.52 6.56
C ASP A 64 6.23 -3.74 6.51
N THR A 65 5.65 -3.58 5.32
CA THR A 65 4.41 -2.83 5.12
C THR A 65 3.27 -3.74 4.67
N LYS A 66 2.15 -3.66 5.38
CA LYS A 66 0.87 -4.25 4.96
C LYS A 66 0.07 -3.23 4.16
N PHE A 67 -0.57 -3.70 3.10
CA PHE A 67 -1.40 -2.88 2.22
C PHE A 67 -2.87 -3.30 2.34
N GLN A 68 -3.78 -2.33 2.52
CA GLN A 68 -5.22 -2.61 2.67
C GLN A 68 -6.09 -1.61 1.91
N HIS A 69 -7.26 -2.03 1.43
CA HIS A 69 -8.27 -1.17 0.79
C HIS A 69 -9.72 -1.60 1.04
#